data_AF-G5AJ24-F1
#
_entry.id   AF-G5AJ24-F1
#
_cell.length_a   1.000
_cell.length_b   1.000
_cell.length_c   1.000
_cell.angle_alpha   90.00
_cell.angle_beta   90.00
_cell.angle_gamma   90.00
#
_symmetry.space_group_name_H-M   'P 1'
#
loop_
_entity.id
_entity.type
_entity.pdbx_description
1 polymer ?
#
loop_
_entity_poly.entity_id
_entity_poly.type
_entity_poly.pdbx_seq_one_letter_code
_entity_poly.pdbx_strand_id
1 'polypeptide(L)'
;MQFNGYYYGIKMSRGSTTYYQCSTYRTKKKCKGKVIVKELDDGGTVVKETGEHTCKAEPEPSVKDCDEEMRQLLETEAVTSPGVIPSRLLKKVCDQLAKKYPDQAMKPMQREEAINFGNYVRKQANGGDEYRQIVRFPTFNVFYDNAGKRQHIIGMGHPDLIRLLKYPGASVFIDGTFSITPSEFQ
;
A
#
# COMPACT_ATOMS: atom_id res chain seq x y z
N MET A 1 10.67 31.21 -34.78
CA MET A 1 9.61 32.18 -34.42
C MET A 1 9.05 31.80 -33.05
N GLN A 2 8.84 32.77 -32.17
CA GLN A 2 8.13 32.57 -30.91
C GLN A 2 6.74 33.20 -31.03
N PHE A 3 5.69 32.45 -30.70
CA PHE A 3 4.31 32.93 -30.76
C PHE A 3 3.48 32.22 -29.69
N ASN A 4 2.68 32.98 -28.94
CA ASN A 4 1.82 32.47 -27.86
C ASN A 4 2.56 31.60 -26.82
N GLY A 5 3.82 31.93 -26.53
CA GLY A 5 4.66 31.17 -25.59
C GLY A 5 5.16 29.81 -26.11
N TYR A 6 5.05 29.53 -27.41
CA TYR A 6 5.60 28.34 -28.07
C TYR A 6 6.67 28.71 -29.10
N TYR A 7 7.62 27.78 -29.31
CA TYR A 7 8.67 27.92 -30.32
C TYR A 7 8.32 27.13 -31.57
N TYR A 8 8.50 27.76 -32.73
CA TYR A 8 8.24 27.16 -34.02
C TYR A 8 9.44 27.28 -34.95
N GLY A 9 9.67 26.19 -35.69
CA GLY A 9 10.58 26.15 -36.84
C GLY A 9 9.81 26.34 -38.14
N ILE A 10 10.50 26.85 -39.17
CA ILE A 10 9.93 26.98 -40.51
C ILE A 10 9.76 25.57 -41.09
N LYS A 11 8.54 25.27 -41.54
CA LYS A 11 8.27 24.04 -42.29
C LYS A 11 8.40 24.26 -43.79
N MET A 12 7.82 25.36 -44.27
CA MET A 12 7.77 25.69 -45.70
C MET A 12 7.29 27.13 -45.88
N SER A 13 7.75 27.79 -46.93
CA SER A 13 7.24 29.08 -47.40
C SER A 13 6.63 28.91 -48.79
N ARG A 14 5.54 29.64 -49.07
CA ARG A 14 4.85 29.69 -50.36
C ARG A 14 4.38 31.11 -50.63
N GLY A 15 5.10 31.81 -51.52
CA GLY A 15 4.83 33.23 -51.80
C GLY A 15 4.86 34.06 -50.51
N SER A 16 3.80 34.83 -50.27
CA SER A 16 3.62 35.65 -49.06
C SER A 16 3.18 34.87 -47.80
N THR A 17 3.08 33.53 -47.86
CA THR A 17 2.64 32.70 -46.73
C THR A 17 3.75 31.78 -46.23
N THR A 18 4.12 31.89 -44.97
CA THR A 18 5.07 31.02 -44.29
C THR A 18 4.38 30.12 -43.27
N TYR A 19 4.64 28.82 -43.37
CA TYR A 19 4.09 27.79 -42.51
C TYR A 19 5.13 27.39 -41.47
N TYR A 20 4.74 27.49 -40.21
CA TYR A 20 5.54 27.18 -39.05
C TYR A 20 5.00 25.94 -38.34
N GLN A 21 5.91 25.11 -37.85
CA GLN A 21 5.60 23.90 -37.10
C GLN A 21 6.30 23.93 -35.75
N CYS A 22 5.59 23.48 -34.70
CA CYS A 22 6.14 23.46 -33.34
C CYS A 22 7.48 22.73 -33.32
N SER A 23 8.49 23.32 -32.66
CA SER A 23 9.85 22.76 -32.58
C SER A 23 9.86 21.34 -31.98
N THR A 24 8.94 21.08 -31.06
CA THR A 24 8.79 19.78 -30.40
C THR A 24 8.12 18.70 -31.26
N TYR A 25 7.69 19.02 -32.49
CA TYR A 25 7.12 18.04 -33.42
C TYR A 25 8.06 16.86 -33.72
N ARG A 26 9.37 17.12 -33.82
CA ARG A 26 10.38 16.08 -34.11
C ARG A 26 10.82 15.29 -32.86
N THR A 27 10.34 15.67 -31.68
CA THR A 27 10.65 14.99 -30.42
C THR A 27 9.66 13.86 -30.14
N LYS A 28 9.90 13.08 -29.07
CA LYS A 28 8.99 12.00 -28.64
C LYS A 28 7.54 12.46 -28.44
N LYS A 29 7.31 13.74 -28.07
CA LYS A 29 5.97 14.30 -27.84
C LYS A 29 5.15 14.52 -29.13
N LYS A 30 5.77 14.50 -30.32
CA LYS A 30 5.11 14.64 -31.63
C LYS A 30 4.03 15.74 -31.70
N CYS A 31 4.32 16.91 -31.14
CA CYS A 31 3.36 18.02 -31.03
C CYS A 31 2.84 18.48 -32.39
N LYS A 32 1.51 18.59 -32.53
CA LYS A 32 0.84 18.96 -33.80
C LYS A 32 0.62 20.47 -33.97
N GLY A 33 1.13 21.29 -33.06
CA GLY A 33 1.03 22.75 -33.11
C GLY A 33 1.58 23.34 -34.42
N LYS A 34 0.77 24.15 -35.10
CA LYS A 34 1.09 24.79 -36.38
C LYS A 34 0.59 26.22 -36.40
N VAL A 35 1.42 27.10 -36.98
CA VAL A 35 1.12 28.51 -37.20
C VAL A 35 1.33 28.84 -38.67
N ILE A 36 0.44 29.65 -39.22
CA ILE A 36 0.55 30.18 -40.57
C ILE A 36 0.70 31.69 -40.45
N VAL A 37 1.75 32.23 -41.06
CA VAL A 37 2.01 33.66 -41.13
C VAL A 37 1.81 34.07 -42.58
N LYS A 38 0.91 35.02 -42.84
CA LYS A 38 0.66 35.56 -44.16
C LYS A 38 0.98 37.05 -44.17
N GLU A 39 1.88 37.45 -45.03
CA GLU A 39 2.17 38.85 -45.34
C GLU A 39 1.10 39.37 -46.32
N LEU A 40 0.56 40.53 -46.02
CA LEU A 40 -0.44 41.24 -46.82
C LEU A 40 0.24 42.30 -47.68
N ASP A 41 -0.40 42.69 -48.79
CA ASP A 41 0.15 43.63 -49.76
C ASP A 41 0.27 45.07 -49.22
N ASP A 42 -0.43 45.38 -48.12
CA ASP A 42 -0.36 46.64 -47.37
C ASP A 42 0.79 46.65 -46.33
N GLY A 43 1.63 45.62 -46.30
CA GLY A 43 2.69 45.44 -45.31
C GLY A 43 2.21 44.86 -43.97
N GLY A 44 0.92 44.55 -43.84
CA GLY A 44 0.37 43.87 -42.67
C GLY A 44 0.79 42.40 -42.58
N THR A 45 0.76 41.82 -41.38
CA THR A 45 1.04 40.40 -41.16
C THR A 45 -0.09 39.75 -40.39
N VAL A 46 -0.69 38.70 -40.94
CA VAL A 46 -1.76 37.91 -40.30
C VAL A 46 -1.19 36.59 -39.82
N VAL A 47 -1.33 36.32 -38.53
CA VAL A 47 -0.87 35.07 -37.90
C VAL A 47 -2.09 34.24 -37.49
N LYS A 48 -2.17 33.00 -37.98
CA LYS A 48 -3.26 32.06 -37.67
C LYS A 48 -2.71 30.77 -37.06
N GLU A 49 -3.12 30.46 -35.83
CA GLU A 49 -2.93 29.15 -35.22
C GLU A 49 -3.91 28.14 -35.84
N THR A 50 -3.40 27.00 -36.28
CA THR A 50 -4.21 25.95 -36.94
C THR A 50 -4.08 24.59 -36.27
N GLY A 51 -3.10 24.40 -35.38
CA GLY A 51 -2.88 23.14 -34.68
C GLY A 51 -2.78 23.34 -33.18
N GLU A 52 -3.47 22.49 -32.42
CA GLU A 52 -3.44 22.48 -30.96
C GLU A 52 -2.08 21.96 -30.45
N HIS A 53 -1.63 22.53 -29.32
CA HIS A 53 -0.36 22.17 -28.70
C HIS A 53 -0.54 21.09 -27.64
N THR A 54 0.25 20.02 -27.76
CA THR A 54 0.37 18.96 -26.74
C THR A 54 1.75 18.98 -26.06
N CYS A 55 2.59 19.97 -26.37
CA CYS A 55 3.99 20.00 -25.95
C CYS A 55 4.21 20.51 -24.52
N LYS A 56 3.37 21.44 -24.07
CA LYS A 56 3.21 21.79 -22.66
C LYS A 56 2.17 20.84 -22.08
N ALA A 57 2.62 19.64 -21.72
CA ALA A 57 1.81 18.78 -20.88
C ALA A 57 1.54 19.53 -19.56
N GLU A 58 0.33 19.41 -19.03
CA GLU A 58 0.04 19.82 -17.67
C GLU A 58 1.09 19.23 -16.71
N PRO A 59 1.44 19.92 -15.61
CA PRO A 59 2.33 19.35 -14.62
C PRO A 59 1.82 17.97 -14.25
N GLU A 60 2.68 16.95 -14.37
CA GLU A 60 2.32 15.61 -13.91
C GLU A 60 1.82 15.73 -12.46
N PRO A 61 0.68 15.13 -12.10
CA PRO A 61 0.19 15.20 -10.75
C PRO A 61 1.31 14.74 -9.83
N SER A 62 1.66 15.56 -8.84
CA SER A 62 2.74 15.23 -7.91
C SER A 62 2.36 13.94 -7.18
N VAL A 63 2.90 12.81 -7.62
CA VAL A 63 2.62 11.52 -7.01
C VAL A 63 3.46 11.42 -5.75
N LYS A 64 2.81 11.34 -4.59
CA LYS A 64 3.51 11.16 -3.33
C LYS A 64 3.83 9.68 -3.14
N ASP A 65 5.12 9.38 -3.02
CA ASP A 65 5.58 8.07 -2.59
C ASP A 65 5.28 7.89 -1.10
N CYS A 66 4.49 6.88 -0.78
CA CYS A 66 3.99 6.64 0.58
C CYS A 66 4.42 5.27 1.11
N ASP A 67 5.38 4.59 0.47
CA ASP A 67 5.82 3.25 0.86
C ASP A 67 6.29 3.18 2.32
N GLU A 68 7.19 4.08 2.73
CA GLU A 68 7.71 4.11 4.10
C GLU A 68 6.63 4.46 5.14
N GLU A 69 5.74 5.42 4.80
CA GLU A 69 4.63 5.81 5.67
C GLU A 69 3.64 4.64 5.83
N MET A 70 3.39 3.91 4.75
CA MET A 70 2.55 2.72 4.73
C MET A 70 3.16 1.56 5.51
N ARG A 71 4.49 1.37 5.48
CA ARG A 71 5.21 0.39 6.30
C ARG A 71 5.02 0.66 7.78
N GLN A 72 5.24 1.89 8.23
CA GLN A 72 5.11 2.27 9.64
C GLN A 72 3.67 2.06 10.16
N LEU A 73 2.67 2.43 9.35
CA LEU A 73 1.27 2.21 9.69
C LEU A 73 0.93 0.72 9.73
N LEU A 74 1.41 -0.06 8.76
CA LEU A 74 1.22 -1.51 8.73
C LEU A 74 1.86 -2.19 9.93
N GLU A 75 3.06 -1.78 10.33
CA GLU A 75 3.75 -2.34 11.50
C GLU A 75 2.92 -2.11 12.78
N THR A 76 2.51 -0.87 13.01
CA THR A 76 1.73 -0.47 14.19
C THR A 76 0.37 -1.19 14.25
N GLU A 77 -0.36 -1.21 13.14
CA GLU A 77 -1.68 -1.83 13.05
C GLU A 77 -1.60 -3.37 13.08
N ALA A 78 -0.54 -3.96 12.51
CA ALA A 78 -0.33 -5.40 12.51
C ALA A 78 -0.12 -5.95 13.93
N VAL A 79 0.60 -5.20 14.78
CA VAL A 79 0.82 -5.54 16.20
C VAL A 79 -0.43 -5.27 17.04
N THR A 80 -1.09 -4.13 16.83
CA THR A 80 -2.28 -3.72 17.62
C THR A 80 -3.48 -4.62 17.35
N SER A 81 -3.63 -5.10 16.11
CA SER A 81 -4.80 -5.86 15.65
C SER A 81 -4.40 -7.19 14.99
N PRO A 82 -3.88 -8.18 15.75
CA PRO A 82 -3.37 -9.44 15.18
C PRO A 82 -4.47 -10.31 14.57
N GLY A 83 -5.70 -10.23 15.09
CA GLY A 83 -6.85 -11.02 14.61
C GLY A 83 -7.51 -10.49 13.33
N VAL A 84 -7.11 -9.32 12.83
CA VAL A 84 -7.70 -8.74 11.62
C VAL A 84 -7.07 -9.37 10.37
N ILE A 85 -7.89 -9.76 9.39
CA ILE A 85 -7.40 -10.33 8.12
C ILE A 85 -6.44 -9.34 7.42
N PRO A 86 -5.25 -9.76 6.93
CA PRO A 86 -4.25 -8.87 6.34
C PRO A 86 -4.77 -7.95 5.23
N SER A 87 -5.64 -8.45 4.35
CA SER A 87 -6.27 -7.61 3.31
C SER A 87 -7.16 -6.50 3.87
N ARG A 88 -7.82 -6.72 5.03
CA ARG A 88 -8.62 -5.69 5.70
C ARG A 88 -7.75 -4.68 6.43
N LEU A 89 -6.66 -5.16 7.03
CA LEU A 89 -5.64 -4.31 7.64
C LEU A 89 -5.06 -3.34 6.61
N LEU A 90 -4.67 -3.88 5.45
CA LEU A 90 -4.16 -3.10 4.33
C LEU A 90 -5.15 -2.02 3.88
N LYS A 91 -6.43 -2.39 3.71
CA LYS A 91 -7.47 -1.42 3.34
C LYS A 91 -7.59 -0.29 4.38
N LYS A 92 -7.55 -0.62 5.67
CA LYS A 92 -7.59 0.38 6.75
C LYS A 92 -6.42 1.37 6.65
N VAL A 93 -5.21 0.87 6.38
CA VAL A 93 -4.00 1.71 6.19
C VAL A 93 -4.14 2.60 4.95
N CYS A 94 -4.62 2.06 3.83
CA CYS A 94 -4.88 2.85 2.63
C CYS A 94 -5.93 3.95 2.88
N ASP A 95 -7.00 3.63 3.63
CA ASP A 95 -8.04 4.60 3.99
C ASP A 95 -7.50 5.71 4.92
N GLN A 96 -6.56 5.39 5.83
CA GLN A 96 -5.87 6.38 6.67
C GLN A 96 -5.01 7.33 5.83
N LEU A 97 -4.25 6.78 4.88
CA LEU A 97 -3.42 7.56 3.96
C LEU A 97 -4.27 8.46 3.05
N ALA A 98 -5.36 7.94 2.49
CA ALA A 98 -6.28 8.72 1.66
C ALA A 98 -6.92 9.89 2.42
N LYS A 99 -7.24 9.71 3.72
CA LYS A 99 -7.74 10.80 4.57
C LYS A 99 -6.68 11.86 4.85
N LYS A 100 -5.41 11.48 4.95
CA LYS A 100 -4.31 12.39 5.24
C LYS A 100 -3.92 13.24 4.01
N TYR A 101 -4.11 12.70 2.81
CA TYR A 101 -3.77 13.38 1.55
C TYR A 101 -4.93 13.28 0.54
N PRO A 102 -6.02 14.04 0.73
CA PRO A 102 -7.21 13.94 -0.13
C PRO A 102 -6.98 14.40 -1.57
N ASP A 103 -6.07 15.36 -1.78
CA ASP A 103 -5.84 16.02 -3.08
C ASP A 103 -4.56 15.56 -3.78
N GLN A 104 -3.89 14.50 -3.29
CA GLN A 104 -2.66 13.97 -3.88
C GLN A 104 -2.84 12.55 -4.40
N ALA A 105 -2.36 12.31 -5.63
CA ALA A 105 -2.21 10.97 -6.14
C ALA A 105 -1.14 10.23 -5.31
N MET A 106 -1.51 9.13 -4.67
CA MET A 106 -0.59 8.34 -3.85
C MET A 106 -0.18 7.10 -4.64
N LYS A 107 1.10 6.73 -4.56
CA LYS A 107 1.57 5.42 -5.01
C LYS A 107 1.69 4.52 -3.78
N PRO A 108 0.67 3.70 -3.48
CA PRO A 108 0.73 2.78 -2.34
C PRO A 108 1.67 1.61 -2.65
N MET A 109 2.16 0.99 -1.58
CA MET A 109 2.88 -0.27 -1.62
C MET A 109 2.08 -1.34 -2.37
N GLN A 110 2.80 -2.21 -3.09
CA GLN A 110 2.20 -3.36 -3.74
C GLN A 110 1.45 -4.23 -2.73
N ARG A 111 0.24 -4.67 -3.11
CA ARG A 111 -0.67 -5.39 -2.21
C ARG A 111 -0.02 -6.64 -1.58
N GLU A 112 0.69 -7.42 -2.39
CA GLU A 112 1.34 -8.65 -1.93
C GLU A 112 2.47 -8.36 -0.95
N GLU A 113 3.29 -7.35 -1.25
CA GLU A 113 4.36 -6.90 -0.36
C GLU A 113 3.82 -6.44 0.99
N ALA A 114 2.75 -5.65 0.98
CA ALA A 114 2.11 -5.15 2.21
C ALA A 114 1.51 -6.27 3.07
N ILE A 115 0.88 -7.28 2.43
CA ILE A 115 0.33 -8.45 3.13
C ILE A 115 1.46 -9.29 3.74
N ASN A 116 2.52 -9.55 2.97
CA ASN A 116 3.67 -10.32 3.43
C ASN A 116 4.37 -9.62 4.61
N PHE A 117 4.56 -8.30 4.50
CA PHE A 117 5.13 -7.48 5.57
C PHE A 117 4.27 -7.51 6.84
N GLY A 118 2.95 -7.31 6.73
CA GLY A 118 2.06 -7.38 7.90
C GLY A 118 2.06 -8.77 8.57
N ASN A 119 2.13 -9.85 7.78
CA ASN A 119 2.27 -11.20 8.32
C ASN A 119 3.61 -11.44 9.00
N TYR A 120 4.69 -10.91 8.43
CA TYR A 120 6.03 -10.95 9.01
C TYR A 120 6.08 -10.24 10.36
N VAL A 121 5.57 -9.01 10.44
CA VAL A 121 5.49 -8.22 11.68
C VAL A 121 4.71 -8.98 12.75
N ARG A 122 3.55 -9.55 12.42
CA ARG A 122 2.77 -10.37 13.35
C ARG A 122 3.54 -11.59 13.83
N LYS A 123 4.27 -12.25 12.93
CA LYS A 123 5.11 -13.41 13.28
C LYS A 123 6.21 -12.99 14.25
N GLN A 124 6.85 -11.85 14.05
CA GLN A 124 7.88 -11.35 14.96
C GLN A 124 7.31 -10.90 16.31
N ALA A 125 6.24 -10.12 16.32
CA ALA A 125 5.61 -9.61 17.53
C ALA A 125 5.04 -10.73 18.42
N ASN A 126 4.55 -11.81 17.82
CA ASN A 126 4.05 -12.99 18.55
C ASN A 126 5.14 -14.04 18.85
N GLY A 127 6.42 -13.65 18.83
CA GLY A 127 7.53 -14.50 19.24
C GLY A 127 7.82 -15.61 18.24
N GLY A 128 8.07 -15.23 16.99
CA GLY A 128 8.45 -16.12 15.90
C GLY A 128 9.33 -17.26 16.38
N ASP A 129 8.76 -18.46 16.41
CA ASP A 129 9.40 -19.75 16.68
C ASP A 129 9.61 -20.28 18.12
N GLU A 130 9.10 -19.64 19.19
CA GLU A 130 9.22 -20.26 20.55
C GLU A 130 7.90 -20.82 21.12
N TYR A 131 6.76 -20.20 20.81
CA TYR A 131 5.47 -20.67 21.34
C TYR A 131 4.87 -21.86 20.59
N ARG A 132 5.42 -22.26 19.43
CA ARG A 132 4.85 -23.37 18.64
C ARG A 132 5.21 -24.76 19.16
N GLN A 133 6.21 -24.89 20.04
CA GLN A 133 6.44 -26.14 20.76
C GLN A 133 5.40 -26.37 21.87
N ILE A 134 4.75 -25.31 22.34
CA ILE A 134 3.69 -25.37 23.35
C ILE A 134 2.33 -25.75 22.73
N VAL A 135 2.11 -25.49 21.43
CA VAL A 135 0.84 -25.80 20.74
C VAL A 135 0.67 -27.29 20.39
N ARG A 136 1.63 -28.16 20.74
CA ARG A 136 1.37 -29.61 20.75
C ARG A 136 0.62 -30.07 22.00
N PHE A 137 0.35 -29.18 22.96
CA PHE A 137 -0.59 -29.45 24.03
C PHE A 137 -1.94 -28.81 23.71
N PRO A 138 -3.07 -29.53 23.87
CA PRO A 138 -4.38 -28.94 23.73
C PRO A 138 -4.52 -27.80 24.76
N THR A 139 -4.50 -26.58 24.24
CA THR A 139 -4.90 -25.38 24.98
C THR A 139 -6.41 -25.35 24.96
N PHE A 140 -7.03 -25.39 26.13
CA PHE A 140 -8.48 -25.33 26.25
C PHE A 140 -8.90 -24.04 26.95
N ASN A 141 -10.03 -23.51 26.50
CA ASN A 141 -10.65 -22.29 26.98
C ASN A 141 -12.09 -22.66 27.34
N VAL A 142 -12.35 -22.91 28.63
CA VAL A 142 -13.64 -23.45 29.09
C VAL A 142 -14.19 -22.60 30.22
N PHE A 143 -15.45 -22.22 30.07
CA PHE A 143 -16.27 -21.66 31.14
C PHE A 143 -17.05 -22.79 31.81
N TYR A 144 -17.14 -22.77 33.13
CA TYR A 144 -17.96 -23.69 33.89
C TYR A 144 -18.58 -22.99 35.10
N ASP A 145 -19.64 -23.59 35.61
CA ASP A 145 -20.34 -23.10 36.80
C ASP A 145 -19.85 -23.88 38.02
N ASN A 146 -19.38 -23.16 39.04
CA ASN A 146 -18.93 -23.71 40.29
C ASN A 146 -19.73 -23.06 41.42
N ALA A 147 -20.67 -23.81 42.00
CA ALA A 147 -21.56 -23.35 43.08
C ALA A 147 -22.29 -22.01 42.76
N GLY A 148 -22.77 -21.85 41.52
CA GLY A 148 -23.50 -20.65 41.07
C GLY A 148 -22.60 -19.49 40.66
N LYS A 149 -21.27 -19.68 40.65
CA LYS A 149 -20.31 -18.70 40.14
C LYS A 149 -19.69 -19.21 38.86
N ARG A 150 -19.86 -18.45 37.78
CA ARG A 150 -19.21 -18.73 36.49
C ARG A 150 -17.71 -18.49 36.63
N GLN A 151 -16.92 -19.53 36.45
CA GLN A 151 -15.46 -19.49 36.49
C GLN A 151 -14.88 -19.80 35.11
N HIS A 152 -13.70 -19.25 34.85
CA HIS A 152 -12.98 -19.39 33.60
C HIS A 152 -11.65 -20.08 33.86
N ILE A 153 -11.38 -21.19 33.16
CA ILE A 153 -10.07 -21.85 33.20
C ILE A 153 -9.43 -21.73 31.82
N ILE A 154 -8.21 -21.21 31.83
CA ILE A 154 -7.26 -21.26 30.73
C ILE A 154 -6.11 -22.14 31.22
N GLY A 155 -5.79 -23.19 30.49
CA GLY A 155 -4.72 -24.10 30.87
C GLY A 155 -4.23 -24.97 29.72
N MET A 156 -3.15 -25.70 30.00
CA MET A 156 -2.59 -26.72 29.13
C MET A 156 -2.96 -28.09 29.70
N GLY A 157 -3.68 -28.91 28.94
CA GLY A 157 -4.09 -30.23 29.43
C GLY A 157 -5.06 -30.95 28.50
N HIS A 158 -4.99 -32.29 28.48
CA HIS A 158 -5.89 -33.11 27.68
C HIS A 158 -7.35 -32.86 28.11
N PRO A 159 -8.32 -32.68 27.18
CA PRO A 159 -9.70 -32.33 27.50
C PRO A 159 -10.38 -33.29 28.48
N ASP A 160 -9.99 -34.56 28.49
CA ASP A 160 -10.51 -35.55 29.46
C ASP A 160 -9.96 -35.35 30.89
N LEU A 161 -8.73 -34.86 31.06
CA LEU A 161 -8.18 -34.51 32.39
C LEU A 161 -8.89 -33.29 32.99
N ILE A 162 -9.35 -32.38 32.12
CA ILE A 162 -10.11 -31.19 32.55
C ILE A 162 -11.53 -31.53 32.95
N ARG A 163 -12.14 -32.55 32.34
CA ARG A 163 -13.41 -33.10 32.83
C ARG A 163 -13.27 -33.63 34.26
N LEU A 164 -12.11 -34.17 34.63
CA LEU A 164 -11.86 -34.64 35.99
C LEU A 164 -11.77 -33.49 37.01
N LEU A 165 -11.25 -32.33 36.63
CA LEU A 165 -11.22 -31.12 37.48
C LEU A 165 -12.62 -30.55 37.79
N LYS A 166 -13.67 -30.97 37.06
CA LYS A 166 -15.05 -30.56 37.33
C LYS A 166 -15.69 -31.33 38.49
N TYR A 167 -15.09 -32.44 38.95
CA TYR A 167 -15.62 -33.19 40.08
C TYR A 167 -15.14 -32.57 41.40
N PRO A 168 -16.05 -32.30 42.36
CA PRO A 168 -15.68 -31.76 43.66
C PRO A 168 -14.75 -32.76 44.39
N GLY A 169 -13.61 -32.26 44.88
CA GLY A 169 -12.62 -33.06 45.60
C GLY A 169 -11.53 -33.71 44.75
N ALA A 170 -11.53 -33.52 43.42
CA ALA A 170 -10.49 -34.05 42.54
C ALA A 170 -9.25 -33.12 42.52
N SER A 171 -8.10 -33.62 42.97
CA SER A 171 -6.79 -32.98 42.78
C SER A 171 -6.02 -33.72 41.69
N VAL A 172 -5.67 -33.04 40.60
CA VAL A 172 -4.83 -33.58 39.53
C VAL A 172 -3.43 -32.99 39.66
N PHE A 173 -2.43 -33.84 39.89
CA PHE A 173 -1.02 -33.46 39.84
C PHE A 173 -0.51 -33.71 38.42
N ILE A 174 -0.03 -32.66 37.77
CA ILE A 174 0.63 -32.75 36.47
C ILE A 174 2.12 -32.63 36.75
N ASP A 175 2.80 -33.78 36.79
CA ASP A 175 4.26 -33.83 36.77
C ASP A 175 4.71 -33.96 35.32
N GLY A 176 5.53 -33.02 34.86
CA GLY A 176 5.93 -32.91 33.47
C GLY A 176 7.37 -32.49 33.35
N THR A 177 8.21 -33.37 32.79
CA THR A 177 9.59 -33.05 32.44
C THR A 177 9.63 -32.51 31.02
N PHE A 178 10.01 -31.25 30.84
CA PHE A 178 10.17 -30.63 29.53
C PHE A 178 11.65 -30.54 29.16
N SER A 179 12.03 -31.01 27.98
CA SER A 179 13.35 -30.70 27.39
C SER A 179 13.21 -29.54 26.42
N ILE A 180 13.89 -28.44 26.69
CA ILE A 180 14.00 -27.32 25.76
C ILE A 180 15.38 -27.44 25.10
N THR A 181 15.43 -28.00 23.89
CA THR A 181 16.64 -28.00 23.08
C THR A 181 16.41 -27.09 21.86
N PRO A 182 17.21 -26.04 21.67
CA PRO A 182 17.16 -25.23 20.44
C PRO A 182 17.47 -26.09 19.21
N SER A 183 16.83 -25.78 18.08
CA SER A 183 16.92 -26.59 16.84
C SER A 183 18.33 -26.80 16.31
N GLU A 184 19.27 -25.94 16.69
CA GLU A 184 20.64 -25.97 16.18
C GLU A 184 21.55 -26.99 16.90
N PHE A 185 21.01 -27.71 17.90
CA PHE A 185 21.75 -28.71 18.69
C PHE A 185 21.12 -30.11 18.64
N GLN A 186 20.33 -30.41 17.60
CA GLN A 186 19.73 -31.73 17.39
C GLN A 186 20.49 -32.56 16.36
#